data_AF-A0AAW5JT34-F1
#
_entry.id   AF-A0AAW5JT34-F1
#
_cell.length_a   1.000
_cell.length_b   1.000
_cell.length_c   1.000
_cell.angle_alpha   90.00
_cell.angle_beta   90.00
_cell.angle_gamma   90.00
#
_symmetry.space_group_name_H-M   'P 1'
#
loop_
_entity.id
_entity.type
_entity.pdbx_description
1 polymer ?
#
loop_
_entity_poly.entity_id
_entity_poly.type
_entity_poly.pdbx_seq_one_letter_code
_entity_poly.pdbx_strand_id
1 'polypeptide(L)'
;ERGYFFSSANSINWGRILPQVVYYISAYCDLLREGKVQKGEAVNICVPTGNFGNILSAYYAGQMGVTIHKLICASNRNNVLTDFLQTGVYDRNRTF
;
A
#
# COMPACT_ATOMS: atom_id res chain seq x y z
N GLU A 1 -8.71 -31.23 28.04
CA GLU A 1 -9.24 -30.64 26.79
C GLU A 1 -8.06 -30.26 25.91
N ARG A 2 -7.96 -30.79 24.68
CA ARG A 2 -7.00 -30.22 23.71
C ARG A 2 -7.60 -28.91 23.25
N GLY A 3 -7.27 -27.82 23.96
CA GLY A 3 -7.76 -26.49 23.66
C GLY A 3 -7.31 -26.07 22.26
N TYR A 4 -8.27 -25.86 21.36
CA TYR A 4 -7.99 -25.29 20.05
C TYR A 4 -7.63 -23.80 20.21
N PHE A 5 -6.48 -23.40 19.68
CA PHE A 5 -6.07 -22.00 19.61
C PHE A 5 -6.45 -21.43 18.25
N PHE A 6 -7.48 -20.60 18.21
CA PHE A 6 -7.91 -19.92 16.99
C PHE A 6 -7.13 -18.63 16.79
N SER A 7 -6.67 -18.40 15.56
CA SER A 7 -6.00 -17.17 15.15
C SER A 7 -6.55 -16.68 13.81
N SER A 8 -6.36 -15.41 13.50
CA SER A 8 -6.85 -14.78 12.28
C SER A 8 -5.72 -14.19 11.44
N ALA A 9 -5.65 -14.61 10.18
CA ALA A 9 -4.73 -14.10 9.17
C ALA A 9 -5.42 -13.11 8.21
N ASN A 10 -6.25 -12.22 8.76
CA ASN A 10 -6.98 -11.22 7.97
C ASN A 10 -6.10 -10.01 7.61
N SER A 11 -6.59 -9.15 6.72
CA SER A 11 -5.82 -8.03 6.14
C SER A 11 -5.43 -6.93 7.12
N ILE A 12 -5.96 -6.95 8.34
CA ILE A 12 -5.64 -6.00 9.42
C ILE A 12 -4.38 -6.47 10.18
N ASN A 13 -4.02 -7.75 10.06
CA ASN A 13 -2.86 -8.30 10.74
C ASN A 13 -1.57 -7.59 10.27
N TRP A 14 -0.82 -7.01 11.21
CA TRP A 14 0.45 -6.32 10.94
C TRP A 14 1.47 -7.22 10.22
N GLY A 15 1.45 -8.52 10.50
CA GLY A 15 2.26 -9.53 9.83
C GLY A 15 1.99 -9.65 8.32
N ARG A 16 0.87 -9.09 7.82
CA ARG A 16 0.65 -8.93 6.37
C ARG A 16 1.18 -7.60 5.83
N ILE A 17 1.13 -6.52 6.61
CA ILE A 17 1.57 -5.18 6.17
C ILE A 17 3.10 -5.11 6.11
N LEU A 18 3.79 -5.68 7.09
CA LEU A 18 5.25 -5.60 7.19
C LEU A 18 5.97 -6.23 5.98
N PRO A 19 5.67 -7.47 5.54
CA PRO A 19 6.28 -8.04 4.34
C PRO A 19 5.98 -7.22 3.08
N GLN A 20 4.84 -6.53 3.06
CA GLN A 20 4.49 -5.68 1.92
C GLN A 20 5.38 -4.43 1.83
N VAL A 21 5.89 -3.91 2.96
CA VAL A 21 6.87 -2.80 2.94
C VAL A 21 8.17 -3.24 2.28
N VAL A 22 8.60 -4.48 2.54
CA VAL A 22 9.89 -5.01 2.08
C VAL A 22 10.01 -4.99 0.57
N TYR A 23 8.97 -5.38 -0.18
CA TYR A 23 9.07 -5.40 -1.64
C TYR A 23 9.13 -4.00 -2.25
N TYR A 24 8.58 -2.97 -1.60
CA TYR A 24 8.72 -1.58 -2.08
C TYR A 24 10.16 -1.08 -1.97
N ILE A 25 10.81 -1.39 -0.85
CA ILE A 25 12.22 -1.09 -0.65
C ILE A 25 13.07 -1.88 -1.64
N SER A 26 12.79 -3.18 -1.80
CA SER A 26 13.48 -4.04 -2.78
C SER A 26 13.36 -3.50 -4.20
N ALA A 27 12.14 -3.15 -4.63
CA ALA A 27 11.89 -2.62 -5.97
C ALA A 27 12.67 -1.32 -6.23
N TYR A 28 12.74 -0.41 -5.25
CA TYR A 28 13.55 0.79 -5.37
C TYR A 28 15.05 0.49 -5.46
N CYS A 29 15.55 -0.45 -4.66
CA CYS A 29 16.95 -0.92 -4.75
C CYS A 29 17.26 -1.56 -6.11
N ASP A 30 16.33 -2.31 -6.69
CA ASP A 30 16.50 -2.90 -8.00
C ASP A 30 16.52 -1.83 -9.11
N LEU A 31 15.63 -0.83 -9.03
CA LEU A 31 15.66 0.33 -9.94
C LEU A 31 16.99 1.11 -9.86
N LEU A 32 17.54 1.27 -8.64
CA LEU A 32 18.86 1.88 -8.44
C LEU A 32 19.98 1.04 -9.07
N ARG A 33 19.95 -0.29 -8.87
CA ARG A 33 20.94 -1.22 -9.42
C ARG A 33 20.92 -1.23 -10.95
N GLU A 34 19.73 -1.12 -11.55
CA GLU A 34 19.55 -1.05 -12.99
C GLU A 34 19.86 0.33 -13.59
N GLY A 35 20.16 1.33 -12.76
CA GLY A 35 20.42 2.70 -13.19
C GLY A 35 19.19 3.40 -13.77
N LYS A 36 17.98 2.88 -13.51
CA LYS A 36 16.72 3.48 -13.94
C LYS A 36 16.35 4.70 -13.10
N VAL A 37 16.87 4.77 -11.87
CA VAL A 37 16.73 5.91 -10.97
C VAL A 37 18.07 6.16 -10.29
N GLN A 38 18.34 7.41 -9.93
CA GLN A 38 19.49 7.80 -9.12
C GLN A 38 19.17 7.72 -7.63
N LYS A 39 20.21 7.64 -6.79
CA LYS A 39 20.02 7.68 -5.34
C LYS A 39 19.38 9.01 -4.94
N GLY A 40 18.18 8.93 -4.37
CA GLY A 40 17.42 10.11 -3.95
C GLY A 40 16.43 10.59 -5.00
N GLU A 41 16.42 10.00 -6.20
CA GLU A 41 15.42 10.29 -7.23
C GLU A 41 14.06 9.71 -6.82
N ALA A 42 13.03 10.53 -6.97
CA ALA A 42 11.70 10.18 -6.50
C ALA A 42 10.95 9.31 -7.52
N VAL A 43 10.29 8.25 -7.03
CA VAL A 43 9.47 7.37 -7.86
C VAL A 43 7.98 7.56 -7.59
N ASN A 44 7.16 7.33 -8.61
CA ASN A 44 5.71 7.21 -8.45
C ASN A 44 5.35 5.73 -8.25
N ILE A 45 4.49 5.45 -7.28
CA ILE A 45 4.02 4.09 -7.00
C ILE A 45 2.52 4.04 -7.28
N CYS A 46 2.10 3.17 -8.18
CA CYS A 46 0.71 2.92 -8.51
C CYS A 46 0.27 1.56 -7.99
N VAL A 47 -0.76 1.53 -7.15
CA VAL A 47 -1.24 0.31 -6.50
C VAL A 47 -2.72 0.10 -6.81
N PRO A 48 -3.10 -1.01 -7.48
CA PRO A 48 -4.50 -1.43 -7.54
C PRO A 48 -4.97 -1.77 -6.13
N THR A 49 -5.82 -0.91 -5.54
CA THR A 49 -6.13 -0.95 -4.11
C THR A 49 -7.62 -1.16 -3.86
N GLY A 50 -7.91 -2.14 -3.00
CA GLY A 50 -9.20 -2.31 -2.31
C GLY A 50 -9.06 -2.03 -0.81
N ASN A 51 -8.42 -2.94 -0.06
CA ASN A 51 -8.34 -2.88 1.41
C ASN A 51 -7.24 -1.95 1.99
N PHE A 52 -6.65 -1.07 1.17
CA PHE A 52 -5.66 -0.05 1.56
C PHE A 52 -4.31 -0.54 2.14
N GLY A 53 -4.19 -1.77 2.64
CA GLY A 53 -2.96 -2.26 3.28
C GLY A 53 -1.72 -2.19 2.39
N ASN A 54 -1.88 -2.43 1.08
CA ASN A 54 -0.78 -2.42 0.13
C ASN A 54 -0.23 -1.00 -0.11
N ILE A 55 -1.09 -0.03 -0.41
CA ILE A 55 -0.66 1.36 -0.58
C ILE A 55 -0.17 1.98 0.74
N LEU A 56 -0.69 1.52 1.88
CA LEU A 56 -0.17 1.87 3.21
C LEU A 56 1.27 1.35 3.41
N SER A 57 1.58 0.14 2.95
CA SER A 57 2.95 -0.37 2.99
C SER A 57 3.91 0.45 2.13
N ALA A 58 3.47 0.97 0.98
CA ALA A 58 4.25 1.91 0.18
C ALA A 58 4.52 3.21 0.94
N TYR A 59 3.51 3.73 1.64
CA TYR A 59 3.67 4.89 2.51
C TYR A 59 4.74 4.66 3.60
N TYR A 60 4.70 3.50 4.27
CA TYR A 60 5.74 3.16 5.27
C TYR A 60 7.12 3.04 4.65
N ALA A 61 7.27 2.45 3.46
CA ALA A 61 8.55 2.41 2.77
C ALA A 61 9.10 3.83 2.51
N GLY A 62 8.21 4.78 2.17
CA GLY A 62 8.56 6.19 2.04
C GLY A 62 9.07 6.81 3.35
N GLN A 63 8.37 6.54 4.46
CA GLN A 63 8.82 6.97 5.79
C GLN A 63 10.15 6.34 6.22
N MET A 64 10.51 5.19 5.64
CA MET A 64 11.77 4.49 5.90
C MET A 64 12.91 4.91 4.97
N GLY A 65 12.70 5.86 4.05
CA GLY A 65 13.75 6.46 3.24
C GLY A 65 13.69 6.16 1.74
N VAL A 66 12.68 5.45 1.25
CA VAL A 66 12.42 5.38 -0.21
C VAL A 66 11.89 6.73 -0.67
N THR A 67 12.53 7.36 -1.66
CA THR A 67 12.04 8.64 -2.18
C THR A 67 10.79 8.41 -3.03
N ILE A 68 9.61 8.73 -2.50
CA ILE A 68 8.32 8.58 -3.20
C ILE A 68 7.76 9.97 -3.51
N HIS A 69 7.42 10.21 -4.78
CA HIS A 69 6.78 11.44 -5.22
C HIS A 69 5.26 11.37 -5.11
N LYS A 70 4.63 10.33 -5.67
CA LYS A 70 3.18 10.11 -5.58
C LYS A 70 2.83 8.66 -5.28
N LEU A 71 1.86 8.48 -4.39
CA LEU A 71 1.12 7.24 -4.19
C LEU A 71 -0.20 7.33 -4.96
N ILE A 72 -0.36 6.48 -5.96
CA ILE A 72 -1.52 6.47 -6.85
C ILE A 72 -2.40 5.26 -6.47
N CYS A 73 -3.58 5.56 -5.95
CA CYS A 73 -4.59 4.55 -5.64
C CYS A 73 -5.43 4.26 -6.89
N ALA A 74 -5.18 3.13 -7.54
CA ALA A 74 -6.01 2.68 -8.66
C ALA A 74 -7.19 1.85 -8.12
N SER A 75 -8.41 2.39 -8.24
CA SER A 75 -9.64 1.71 -7.81
C SER A 75 -10.46 1.26 -9.02
N ASN A 76 -11.23 0.18 -8.84
CA ASN A 76 -12.18 -0.31 -9.86
C ASN A 76 -13.56 0.34 -9.63
N ARG A 77 -14.65 -0.27 -10.12
CA ARG A 77 -16.03 0.23 -9.89
C ARG A 77 -16.34 0.47 -8.40
N ASN A 78 -15.71 -0.28 -7.50
CA ASN A 78 -15.73 0.02 -6.08
C ASN A 78 -14.70 1.12 -5.77
N ASN A 79 -15.09 2.37 -6.06
CA ASN A 79 -14.26 3.55 -6.01
C ASN A 79 -14.38 4.33 -4.68
N VAL A 80 -14.74 3.67 -3.58
CA VAL A 80 -14.93 4.35 -2.27
C VAL A 80 -13.67 5.09 -1.82
N LEU A 81 -12.49 4.55 -2.12
CA LEU A 81 -11.22 5.19 -1.84
C LEU A 81 -10.94 6.37 -2.77
N THR A 82 -11.37 6.29 -4.03
CA THR A 82 -11.25 7.42 -4.96
C THR A 82 -12.08 8.60 -4.47
N ASP A 83 -13.35 8.35 -4.15
CA ASP A 83 -14.25 9.36 -3.60
C ASP A 83 -13.72 9.94 -2.29
N PHE A 84 -13.26 9.08 -1.38
CA PHE A 84 -12.67 9.52 -0.13
C PHE A 84 -11.43 10.41 -0.34
N LEU A 85 -10.52 10.02 -1.23
CA LEU A 85 -9.31 10.79 -1.51
C LEU A 85 -9.60 12.12 -2.24
N GLN A 86 -10.68 12.19 -3.02
CA GLN A 86 -11.08 13.40 -3.74
C GLN A 86 -11.90 14.37 -2.87
N THR A 87 -12.81 13.85 -2.05
CA THR A 87 -13.82 14.65 -1.33
C THR A 87 -13.57 14.73 0.17
N GLY A 88 -12.74 13.85 0.73
CA GLY A 88 -12.59 13.67 2.17
C GLY A 88 -13.75 12.93 2.83
N VAL A 89 -14.80 12.56 2.08
CA VAL A 89 -16.00 11.92 2.62
C VAL A 89 -15.93 10.41 2.39
N TYR A 90 -16.02 9.66 3.48
CA TYR A 90 -16.20 8.20 3.43
C TYR A 90 -17.67 7.87 3.63
N ASP A 91 -18.39 7.57 2.54
CA ASP A 91 -19.79 7.16 2.59
C ASP A 91 -19.92 5.63 2.47
N ARG A 92 -20.68 5.05 3.39
CA ARG A 92 -20.99 3.62 3.41
C ARG A 92 -22.26 3.27 2.62
N ASN A 93 -23.15 4.22 2.39
CA ASN A 93 -24.47 4.04 1.78
C ASN A 93 -24.45 4.45 0.30
N ARG A 94 -23.46 3.97 -0.46
CA ARG A 94 -23.24 4.35 -1.86
C ARG A 94 -24.08 3.48 -2.81
N THR A 95 -24.63 4.08 -3.86
CA THR A 95 -25.26 3.35 -4.97
C THR A 95 -24.20 2.76 -5.89
N PHE A 96 -24.31 1.46 -6.20
CA PHE A 96 -23.38 0.70 -7.04
C PHE A 96 -23.84 0.63 -8.50
#